data_AF-A0A381WND0-F1
#
_entry.id   AF-A0A381WND0-F1
#
_cell.length_a   1.000
_cell.length_b   1.000
_cell.length_c   1.000
_cell.angle_alpha   90.00
_cell.angle_beta   90.00
_cell.angle_gamma   90.00
#
_symmetry.space_group_name_H-M   'P 1'
#
loop_
_entity.id
_entity.type
_entity.pdbx_description
1 polymer ?
#
loop_
_entity_poly.entity_id
_entity_poly.type
_entity_poly.pdbx_seq_one_letter_code
_entity_poly.pdbx_strand_id
1 'polypeptide(L)' 'MSKTNNLAEQIKGHFAEFEDNHEKNMNGNKAAGSRARKAVGEIKKLVTDYRKASVAGE' A
#
# COMPACT_ATOMS: atom_id res chain seq x y z
N MET A 1 -14.19 7.40 -12.32
CA MET A 1 -12.88 6.75 -12.15
C MET A 1 -13.17 5.26 -11.95
N SER A 2 -12.59 4.35 -12.74
CA SER A 2 -12.87 2.90 -12.59
C SER A 2 -12.42 2.40 -11.23
N LYS A 3 -13.01 1.29 -10.75
CA LYS A 3 -12.64 0.71 -9.46
C LYS A 3 -11.16 0.32 -9.45
N THR A 4 -10.69 -0.23 -10.56
CA THR A 4 -9.27 -0.55 -10.77
C THR A 4 -8.35 0.66 -10.61
N ASN A 5 -8.73 1.84 -11.14
CA ASN A 5 -7.94 3.07 -10.97
C ASN A 5 -7.89 3.53 -9.51
N ASN A 6 -9.01 3.48 -8.81
CA ASN A 6 -9.06 3.89 -7.40
C ASN A 6 -8.20 2.96 -6.52
N LEU A 7 -8.27 1.65 -6.75
CA LEU A 7 -7.43 0.67 -6.05
C LEU A 7 -5.94 0.90 -6.35
N ALA A 8 -5.58 1.22 -7.60
CA ALA A 8 -4.19 1.55 -7.95
C ALA A 8 -3.69 2.81 -7.23
N GLU A 9 -4.52 3.84 -7.11
CA GLU A 9 -4.19 5.07 -6.37
C GLU A 9 -3.98 4.79 -4.88
N GLN A 10 -4.86 3.98 -4.25
CA GLN A 10 -4.69 3.57 -2.84
C GLN A 10 -3.41 2.76 -2.63
N ILE A 11 -3.09 1.83 -3.54
CA ILE A 11 -1.85 1.04 -3.48
C ILE A 11 -0.63 1.97 -3.55
N LYS A 12 -0.61 2.95 -4.47
CA LYS A 12 0.46 3.93 -4.59
C LYS A 12 0.62 4.76 -3.31
N GLY A 13 -0.49 5.20 -2.72
CA GLY A 13 -0.49 5.94 -1.45
C GLY A 13 0.18 5.15 -0.32
N HIS A 14 -0.24 3.90 -0.11
CA HIS A 14 0.37 3.06 0.91
C HIS A 14 1.82 2.67 0.59
N PHE A 15 2.19 2.56 -0.68
CA PHE A 15 3.57 2.30 -1.06
C PHE A 15 4.49 3.46 -0.69
N ALA A 16 4.06 4.71 -0.95
CA ALA A 16 4.80 5.89 -0.52
C ALA A 16 4.93 5.96 1.02
N GLU A 17 3.86 5.63 1.76
CA GLU A 17 3.93 5.53 3.23
C GLU A 17 4.90 4.45 3.70
N PHE A 18 4.95 3.32 2.99
CA PHE A 18 5.88 2.23 3.29
C PHE A 18 7.32 2.68 3.08
N GLU A 19 7.66 3.28 1.95
CA GLU A 19 9.02 3.75 1.63
C GLU A 19 9.51 4.76 2.68
N ASP A 20 8.73 5.82 2.93
CA ASP A 20 9.09 6.86 3.91
C ASP A 20 9.30 6.29 5.32
N ASN A 21 8.38 5.42 5.78
CA ASN A 21 8.52 4.81 7.10
C ASN A 21 9.61 3.75 7.16
N HIS A 22 9.90 3.07 6.05
CA HIS A 22 11.00 2.11 5.96
C HIS A 22 12.35 2.83 6.11
N GLU A 23 12.57 3.90 5.36
CA GLU A 23 13.79 4.72 5.47
C GLU A 23 13.96 5.28 6.89
N LYS A 24 12.91 5.87 7.47
CA LYS A 24 12.94 6.35 8.86
C LYS A 24 13.28 5.24 9.86
N ASN A 25 12.76 4.04 9.65
CA ASN A 25 13.07 2.88 10.50
C ASN A 25 14.54 2.45 10.37
N MET A 26 15.08 2.44 9.15
CA MET A 26 16.51 2.15 8.91
C MET A 26 17.42 3.20 9.56
N ASN A 27 16.93 4.44 9.70
CA ASN A 27 17.60 5.53 10.41
C ASN A 27 17.30 5.57 11.93
N GLY A 28 16.84 4.46 12.51
CA GLY A 28 16.71 4.28 13.96
C GLY A 28 15.35 4.65 14.56
N ASN A 29 14.38 5.14 13.78
CA ASN A 29 13.03 5.40 14.28
C ASN A 29 12.20 4.11 14.38
N LYS A 30 12.25 3.44 15.54
CA LYS A 30 11.53 2.18 15.79
C LYS A 30 10.01 2.25 15.55
N ALA A 31 9.37 3.39 15.82
CA ALA A 31 7.94 3.55 15.61
C ALA A 31 7.56 3.53 14.11
N ALA A 32 8.45 4.02 13.25
CA ALA A 32 8.26 3.97 11.80
C ALA A 32 8.22 2.52 11.29
N GLY A 33 8.95 1.59 11.90
CA GLY A 33 8.89 0.18 11.53
C GLY A 33 7.50 -0.45 11.68
N SER A 34 6.74 -0.06 12.71
CA SER A 34 5.35 -0.50 12.88
C SER A 34 4.43 0.06 11.78
N ARG A 35 4.62 1.34 11.44
CA ARG A 35 3.86 2.02 10.37
C ARG A 35 4.15 1.42 8.99
N ALA A 36 5.42 1.15 8.67
CA ALA A 36 5.82 0.50 7.44
C ALA A 36 5.15 -0.88 7.27
N ARG A 37 5.15 -1.71 8.33
CA ARG A 37 4.46 -3.01 8.30
C ARG A 37 2.95 -2.90 8.12
N LYS A 38 2.33 -1.89 8.75
CA LYS A 38 0.90 -1.61 8.55
C LYS A 38 0.60 -1.26 7.09
N ALA A 39 1.37 -0.35 6.49
CA ALA A 39 1.22 0.04 5.09
C ALA A 39 1.33 -1.16 4.13
N VAL A 40 2.34 -2.02 4.31
CA VAL A 40 2.48 -3.27 3.53
C VAL A 40 1.29 -4.22 3.73
N GLY A 41 0.75 -4.29 4.95
CA GLY A 41 -0.45 -5.06 5.25
C GLY A 41 -1.69 -4.58 4.49
N GLU A 42 -1.87 -3.26 4.35
CA GLU A 42 -2.96 -2.69 3.55
C GLU A 42 -2.74 -2.91 2.05
N ILE A 43 -1.51 -2.74 1.54
CA ILE A 43 -1.17 -3.06 0.14
C ILE A 43 -1.56 -4.51 -0.18
N LYS A 44 -1.22 -5.47 0.68
CA LYS A 44 -1.54 -6.89 0.46
C LYS A 44 -3.04 -7.13 0.26
N LYS A 45 -3.90 -6.44 1.02
CA LYS A 45 -5.37 -6.55 0.85
C LYS A 45 -5.79 -6.01 -0.51
N LEU A 46 -5.33 -4.80 -0.84
CA LEU A 46 -5.68 -4.10 -2.06
C LEU A 46 -5.19 -4.80 -3.33
N VAL A 47 -4.03 -5.47 -3.31
CA VAL A 47 -3.53 -6.23 -4.47
C VAL A 47 -4.50 -7.33 -4.89
N THR A 48 -5.11 -8.02 -3.92
CA THR A 48 -6.09 -9.07 -4.23
C THR A 48 -7.36 -8.48 -4.83
N ASP A 49 -7.83 -7.36 -4.28
CA ASP A 49 -9.03 -6.68 -4.75
C ASP A 49 -8.83 -6.04 -6.13
N TYR A 50 -7.65 -5.48 -6.37
CA TYR A 50 -7.24 -4.96 -7.68
C TYR A 50 -7.29 -6.05 -8.73
N ARG A 51 -6.68 -7.21 -8.45
CA ARG A 51 -6.70 -8.35 -9.39
C ARG A 51 -8.12 -8.78 -9.73
N LYS A 52 -9.01 -8.85 -8.73
CA LYS A 52 -10.43 -9.22 -8.94
C LYS A 52 -11.14 -8.18 -9.80
N ALA A 53 -11.04 -6.90 -9.47
CA ALA A 53 -11.66 -5.81 -10.22
C ALA A 53 -11.14 -5.75 -11.67
N SER A 54 -9.83 -5.90 -11.84
CA SER A 54 -9.18 -5.90 -13.16
C SER A 54 -9.68 -7.02 -14.07
N VAL A 55 -9.81 -8.25 -13.54
CA VAL A 55 -10.33 -9.39 -14.32
C VAL A 55 -11.84 -9.27 -14.59
N ALA A 56 -12.59 -8.66 -13.67
CA ALA A 56 -14.01 -8.41 -13.84
C ALA A 56 -14.34 -7.22 -14.77
N GLY A 57 -13.36 -6.37 -15.10
CA GLY A 57 -13.56 -5.17 -15.92
C GLY A 57 -14.20 -3.99 -15.17
N GLU A 58 -14.00 -3.91 -13.84
CA GLU A 58 -14.58 -2.90 -12.93
C GLU A 58 -13.72 -1.63 -12.73
#